data_AF-A0A923DBG1-F1
#
_entry.id   AF-A0A923DBG1-F1
#
_cell.length_a   1.000
_cell.length_b   1.000
_cell.length_c   1.000
_cell.angle_alpha   90.00
_cell.angle_beta   90.00
_cell.angle_gamma   90.00
#
_symmetry.space_group_name_H-M   'P 1'
#
loop_
_entity.id
_entity.type
_entity.pdbx_description
1 polymer ?
#
loop_
_entity_poly.entity_id
_entity_poly.type
_entity_poly.pdbx_seq_one_letter_code
_entity_poly.pdbx_strand_id
1 'polypeptide(L)'
;MKIVVDSNIVFSAILNTQSKIGQLIINGSKYFDFYTVGLLKDEIIEHTAKILLSTKFSQIQFNDTFKLITSRIIFVDDIFLVKLWTPFCGKNATY
;
A
#
# COMPACT_ATOMS: atom_id res chain seq x y z
N MET A 1 12.27 13.59 -0.35
CA MET A 1 12.92 12.31 -0.73
C MET A 1 11.82 11.29 -1.01
N LYS A 2 11.95 10.49 -2.06
CA LYS A 2 10.89 9.56 -2.51
C LYS A 2 11.12 8.17 -1.92
N ILE A 3 10.10 7.60 -1.29
CA ILE A 3 10.17 6.29 -0.62
C ILE A 3 9.07 5.40 -1.19
N VAL A 4 9.45 4.24 -1.72
CA VAL A 4 8.49 3.22 -2.14
C VAL A 4 8.19 2.33 -0.93
N VAL A 5 6.90 2.15 -0.63
CA VAL A 5 6.41 1.35 0.50
C VAL A 5 5.58 0.17 0.00
N ASP A 6 5.89 -1.00 0.53
CA ASP A 6 5.18 -2.25 0.27
C ASP A 6 3.82 -2.26 0.99
N SER A 7 2.89 -3.06 0.47
CA SER A 7 1.56 -3.33 1.02
C SER A 7 1.61 -3.64 2.51
N ASN A 8 2.53 -4.51 2.92
CA ASN A 8 2.70 -4.94 4.33
C ASN A 8 3.04 -3.81 5.29
N ILE A 9 3.79 -2.81 4.82
CA ILE A 9 4.13 -1.63 5.62
C ILE A 9 2.89 -0.75 5.82
N VAL A 10 2.09 -0.59 4.77
CA VAL A 10 0.83 0.17 4.84
C VAL A 10 -0.20 -0.55 5.72
N PHE A 11 -0.31 -1.88 5.59
CA PHE A 11 -1.13 -2.70 6.48
C PHE A 11 -0.74 -2.51 7.94
N SER A 12 0.56 -2.59 8.25
CA SER A 12 1.07 -2.39 9.62
C SER A 12 0.72 -1.02 10.18
N ALA A 13 0.77 0.02 9.34
CA ALA A 13 0.40 1.38 9.73
C ALA A 13 -1.12 1.53 10.00
N ILE A 14 -1.97 0.86 9.21
CA ILE A 14 -3.43 0.86 9.41
C ILE A 14 -3.80 0.07 10.67
N LEU A 15 -3.16 -1.08 10.90
CA LEU A 15 -3.40 -1.93 12.07
C LEU A 15 -3.05 -1.22 13.38
N ASN A 16 -2.00 -0.40 13.38
CA ASN A 16 -1.60 0.39 14.54
C ASN A 16 -1.00 1.74 14.13
N THR A 17 -1.83 2.78 14.14
CA THR A 17 -1.45 4.16 13.78
C THR A 17 -0.46 4.78 14.77
N GLN A 18 -0.44 4.32 16.03
CA GLN A 18 0.48 4.78 17.07
C GLN A 18 1.86 4.08 17.01
N SER A 19 2.01 3.06 16.15
CA SER A 19 3.28 2.40 15.93
C SER A 19 4.30 3.33 15.29
N LYS A 20 5.60 2.98 15.39
CA LYS A 20 6.68 3.74 14.72
C LYS A 20 6.43 3.87 13.22
N ILE A 21 5.92 2.82 12.57
CA ILE A 21 5.60 2.82 11.14
C ILE A 21 4.40 3.72 10.85
N GLY A 22 3.33 3.62 11.64
CA GLY A 22 2.16 4.49 11.52
C GLY A 22 2.52 5.97 11.67
N GLN A 23 3.27 6.30 12.71
CA GLN A 23 3.74 7.66 12.96
C GLN A 23 4.71 8.15 11.88
N LEU A 24 5.55 7.25 11.31
CA LEU A 24 6.43 7.60 10.20
C LEU A 24 5.63 7.98 8.95
N ILE A 25 4.58 7.24 8.60
CA ILE A 25 3.75 7.58 7.43
C ILE A 25 2.96 8.87 7.70
N ILE A 26 2.34 9.01 8.88
CA ILE A 26 1.51 10.16 9.22
C ILE A 26 2.34 11.44 9.31
N ASN A 27 3.37 11.46 10.16
CA ASN A 27 4.16 12.66 10.44
C ASN A 27 5.32 12.85 9.46
N GLY A 28 5.90 11.75 9.00
CA GLY A 28 7.00 11.76 8.03
C GLY A 28 6.56 12.20 6.63
N SER A 29 5.26 12.19 6.32
CA SER A 29 4.71 12.73 5.06
C SER A 29 5.00 14.22 4.84
N LYS A 30 5.43 14.95 5.89
CA LYS A 30 5.92 16.33 5.78
C LYS A 30 7.32 16.43 5.16
N TYR A 31 8.09 15.35 5.17
CA TYR A 31 9.49 15.29 4.75
C TYR A 31 9.74 14.29 3.61
N PHE A 32 8.88 13.28 3.50
CA PHE A 32 9.00 12.17 2.56
C PHE A 32 7.74 12.04 1.70
N ASP A 33 7.95 11.73 0.43
CA ASP A 33 6.88 11.36 -0.48
C ASP A 33 6.81 9.84 -0.53
N PHE A 34 5.73 9.27 0.00
CA PHE A 34 5.51 7.83 0.01
C PHE A 34 4.78 7.40 -1.26
N TYR A 35 5.26 6.33 -1.90
CA TYR A 35 4.68 5.77 -3.12
C TYR A 35 4.35 4.30 -2.93
N THR A 36 3.23 3.86 -3.50
CA THR A 36 2.86 2.44 -3.54
C THR A 36 2.07 2.13 -4.81
N VAL A 37 1.81 0.85 -5.05
CA VAL A 37 1.07 0.35 -6.21
C VAL A 37 -0.44 0.46 -6.02
N GLY A 38 -1.18 0.62 -7.11
CA GLY A 38 -2.64 0.75 -7.11
C GLY A 38 -3.31 -0.48 -6.51
N LEU A 39 -2.79 -1.67 -6.83
CA LEU A 39 -3.23 -2.99 -6.35
C LEU A 39 -3.44 -3.06 -4.83
N LEU A 40 -2.67 -2.29 -4.06
CA LEU A 40 -2.80 -2.23 -2.61
C LEU A 40 -4.20 -1.83 -2.15
N LYS A 41 -4.91 -0.98 -2.90
CA LYS A 41 -6.29 -0.60 -2.54
C LYS A 41 -7.22 -1.80 -2.57
N ASP A 42 -7.10 -2.63 -3.60
CA ASP A 42 -7.93 -3.82 -3.78
C ASP A 42 -7.60 -4.86 -2.70
N GLU A 43 -6.31 -5.10 -2.44
CA GLU A 43 -5.87 -5.99 -1.36
C GLU A 43 -6.41 -5.55 0.01
N ILE A 44 -6.38 -4.25 0.32
CA ILE A 44 -6.90 -3.76 1.60
C ILE A 44 -8.41 -3.94 1.70
N ILE A 45 -9.16 -3.70 0.63
CA ILE A 45 -10.61 -3.91 0.62
C ILE A 45 -10.94 -5.39 0.86
N GLU A 46 -10.28 -6.31 0.16
CA GLU A 46 -10.48 -7.75 0.34
C GLU A 46 -10.11 -8.22 1.75
N HIS A 47 -9.07 -7.63 2.35
CA HIS A 47 -8.61 -7.99 3.69
C HIS A 47 -9.29 -7.23 4.83
N THR A 48 -10.23 -6.33 4.55
CA THR A 48 -10.91 -5.48 5.56
C THR A 48 -11.54 -6.30 6.68
N ALA A 49 -12.17 -7.44 6.37
CA ALA A 49 -12.79 -8.31 7.37
C ALA A 49 -11.78 -8.88 8.38
N LYS A 50 -10.57 -9.27 7.92
CA LYS A 50 -9.50 -9.77 8.80
C LYS A 50 -8.88 -8.65 9.64
N ILE A 51 -8.78 -7.46 9.08
CA ILE A 51 -8.24 -6.28 9.78
C ILE A 51 -9.16 -5.86 10.92
N LEU A 52 -10.48 -5.83 10.70
CA LEU A 52 -11.47 -5.49 11.74
C LEU A 52 -11.43 -6.48 12.91
N LEU A 53 -11.30 -7.78 12.61
CA LEU A 53 -11.13 -8.81 13.64
C LEU A 53 -9.86 -8.62 14.47
N SER A 54 -8.78 -8.15 13.86
CA SER A 54 -7.46 -8.05 14.50
C SER A 54 -7.25 -6.74 15.29
N THR A 55 -7.93 -5.66 14.89
CA THR A 55 -7.71 -4.30 15.44
C THR A 55 -8.71 -3.89 16.51
N LYS A 56 -9.83 -4.63 16.65
CA LYS A 56 -11.00 -4.23 17.44
C LYS A 56 -11.60 -2.87 16.99
N PHE A 57 -11.29 -2.41 15.78
CA PHE A 57 -11.88 -1.18 15.24
C PHE A 57 -13.34 -1.39 14.87
N SER A 58 -14.13 -0.33 15.02
CA SER A 58 -15.39 -0.23 14.31
C SER A 58 -15.15 0.01 12.82
N GLN A 59 -16.11 -0.32 11.96
CA GLN A 59 -16.02 -0.05 10.52
C GLN A 59 -15.71 1.43 10.23
N ILE A 60 -16.26 2.34 11.05
CA ILE A 60 -16.06 3.79 10.94
C ILE A 60 -14.60 4.13 11.27
N GLN A 61 -14.08 3.62 12.39
CA GLN A 61 -12.68 3.85 12.79
C GLN A 61 -11.69 3.31 11.76
N PHE A 62 -11.99 2.15 11.18
CA PHE A 62 -11.18 1.59 10.10
C PHE A 62 -11.19 2.51 8.87
N ASN A 63 -12.36 2.95 8.40
CA ASN A 63 -12.46 3.85 7.25
C ASN A 63 -11.73 5.17 7.47
N ASP A 64 -11.87 5.77 8.66
CA ASP A 64 -11.18 7.02 9.00
C ASP A 64 -9.67 6.83 9.01
N THR A 65 -9.20 5.72 9.60
CA THR A 65 -7.79 5.36 9.65
C THR A 65 -7.23 5.09 8.26
N PHE A 66 -7.96 4.30 7.46
CA PHE A 66 -7.61 3.98 6.09
C PHE A 66 -7.49 5.25 5.25
N LYS A 67 -8.49 6.13 5.32
CA LYS A 67 -8.47 7.42 4.61
C LYS A 67 -7.32 8.31 5.08
N LEU A 68 -7.04 8.35 6.38
CA LEU A 68 -5.91 9.11 6.92
C LEU A 68 -4.58 8.61 6.37
N ILE A 69 -4.30 7.30 6.46
CA ILE A 69 -3.03 6.72 5.99
C ILE A 69 -2.88 6.84 4.48
N THR A 70 -3.91 6.46 3.73
CA THR A 70 -3.86 6.51 2.25
C THR A 70 -3.75 7.93 1.71
N SER A 71 -4.30 8.95 2.41
CA SER A 71 -4.09 10.36 2.03
C SER A 71 -2.65 10.84 2.12
N ARG A 72 -1.77 10.09 2.81
CA ARG A 72 -0.33 10.38 2.94
C ARG A 72 0.53 9.62 1.95
N ILE A 73 -0.07 8.80 1.08
CA ILE A 73 0.64 7.94 0.15
C ILE A 73 0.14 8.23 -1.27
N ILE A 74 1.08 8.34 -2.22
CA ILE A 74 0.81 8.50 -3.63
C ILE A 74 0.70 7.11 -4.24
N PHE A 75 -0.48 6.78 -4.79
CA PHE A 75 -0.71 5.53 -5.49
C PHE A 75 -0.33 5.69 -6.96
N VAL A 76 0.53 4.81 -7.44
CA VAL A 76 0.97 4.76 -8.83
C VAL A 76 0.16 3.67 -9.53
N ASP A 77 -0.46 4.01 -10.66
CA ASP A 77 -1.25 3.05 -11.43
C ASP A 77 -0.39 1.90 -11.97
N ASP A 78 -0.91 0.68 -11.82
CA ASP A 78 -0.23 -0.57 -12.16
C ASP A 78 0.00 -0.73 -13.67
N ILE A 79 -0.69 0.09 -14.48
CA ILE A 79 -0.52 0.17 -15.95
C ILE A 79 0.94 0.44 -16.33
N PHE A 80 1.70 1.16 -15.50
CA PHE A 80 3.11 1.42 -15.76
C PHE A 80 4.03 0.21 -15.50
N LEU A 81 3.57 -0.80 -14.75
CA LEU A 81 4.36 -1.96 -14.34
C LEU A 81 4.21 -3.17 -15.27
N VAL A 82 3.10 -3.26 -16.02
CA VAL A 82 2.83 -4.34 -17.00
C VAL A 82 3.97 -4.49 -18.03
N LYS A 83 4.72 -3.41 -18.29
CA LYS A 83 5.82 -3.42 -19.27
C LYS A 83 7.04 -4.23 -18.83
N LEU A 84 7.22 -4.51 -17.53
CA LEU A 84 8.39 -5.20 -16.98
C LEU A 84 8.28 -6.74 -17.06
N TRP A 85 7.07 -7.27 -17.29
CA TRP A 85 6.79 -8.71 -17.37
C TRP A 85 6.48 -9.18 -18.79
N THR A 86 6.90 -8.44 -19.83
CA THR A 86 7.05 -9.11 -21.12
C THR A 86 8.23 -10.07 -20.99
N PRO A 87 8.05 -11.38 -21.17
CA PRO A 87 9.18 -12.27 -21.23
C PRO A 87 10.10 -11.72 -22.32
N PHE A 88 11.38 -11.54 -22.00
CA PHE A 88 12.44 -11.55 -23.00
C PHE A 88 12.41 -12.96 -23.62
N CYS A 89 11.40 -13.24 -24.43
CA CYS A 89 11.36 -14.40 -25.28
C CYS A 89 12.37 -14.07 -26.37
N GLY A 90 13.62 -14.42 -26.07
CA GLY A 90 14.72 -14.35 -27.01
C GLY A 90 14.25 -15.00 -28.30
N LYS A 91 14.44 -14.29 -29.40
CA LYS A 91 14.49 -14.90 -30.71
C LYS A 91 15.36 -16.16 -30.59
N ASN A 92 14.86 -17.27 -31.15
CA ASN A 92 15.53 -18.55 -31.42
C ASN A 92 15.02 -19.73 -30.57
N ALA A 93 13.86 -20.26 -30.94
CA ALA A 93 13.62 -21.69 -30.85
C ALA A 93 12.88 -22.13 -32.13
N THR A 94 13.68 -22.44 -33.15
CA THR A 94 13.30 -23.31 -34.27
C THR A 94 13.33 -24.75 -33.79
N TYR A 95 12.22 -25.47 -33.88
CA TYR A 95 12.17 -26.92 -34.08
C TYR A 95 11.00 -27.23 -35.02
#